data_AF-A0A2M8AFQ3-F1
#
_entry.id   AF-A0A2M8AFQ3-F1
#
_cell.length_a   1.000
_cell.length_b   1.000
_cell.length_c   1.000
_cell.angle_alpha   90.00
_cell.angle_beta   90.00
_cell.angle_gamma   90.00
#
_symmetry.space_group_name_H-M   'P 1'
#
loop_
_entity.id
_entity.type
_entity.pdbx_description
1 polymer ?
#
loop_
_entity_poly.entity_id
_entity_poly.type
_entity_poly.pdbx_seq_one_letter_code
_entity_poly.pdbx_strand_id
1 'polypeptide(L)'
;MILDVIEEPLIVSGTAPQGLEVLVYLDGQYIGLAKSDKQDKDLDKFSLQYSGNLAAGRHSLMAVARDKTSLVLSPPSAEVKFNIGPVPAPTLIAPRDSSYVGGPKPKILGLTVSNSFVRVYIDGVYNGQTKMVSHNSGTANFAYKPFLNLELGWHNLWLVAENKLGEKSKTSAVVNFKVERPMPAATLFRPVVNNKTVASRPFIVGLAKNNSKIKVFVDQKMAGEFTVINHKSGTANFAYKAPAGLTKGQHLVYTTATDIRGKESIISNRVVFTVRQPSIAESAQTNNQGAVATIEEPQPVKSEIAVISPASGLVDKNVITSAPAAPVKAKTAITKPAAKTDQTKSDNELKQIIDEGVVTDQNKFGAVNEEKQFLGKAQLNLAIFILFILAVIAWMLWVNRALIKERQEQNKAAESLDKDKDSKDQQNKLL
;
A
#
# COMPACT_ATOMS: atom_id res chain seq x y z
N MET A 1 14.57 -11.76 -10.92
CA MET A 1 13.66 -12.92 -11.01
C MET A 1 12.25 -12.37 -11.12
N ILE A 2 11.68 -12.37 -12.33
CA ILE A 2 10.32 -11.86 -12.60
C ILE A 2 9.41 -13.09 -12.52
N LEU A 3 8.57 -13.16 -11.49
CA LEU A 3 7.49 -14.14 -11.42
C LEU A 3 6.43 -13.71 -12.43
N ASP A 4 6.49 -14.30 -13.62
CA ASP A 4 5.40 -14.27 -14.58
C ASP A 4 4.37 -15.30 -14.10
N VAL A 5 3.31 -14.83 -13.43
CA VAL A 5 2.18 -15.68 -13.04
C VAL A 5 0.97 -15.29 -13.88
N ILE A 6 1.02 -15.83 -15.10
CA ILE A 6 -0.04 -16.48 -15.89
C ILE A 6 -1.48 -16.21 -15.40
N GLU A 7 -2.29 -15.60 -16.26
CA GLU A 7 -3.65 -16.13 -16.44
C GLU A 7 -3.46 -17.62 -16.74
N GLU A 8 -4.14 -18.52 -16.01
CA GLU A 8 -3.96 -19.94 -16.28
C GLU A 8 -4.22 -20.18 -17.77
N PRO A 9 -3.22 -20.69 -18.51
CA PRO A 9 -3.37 -20.90 -19.94
C PRO A 9 -4.54 -21.85 -20.15
N LEU A 10 -5.35 -21.62 -21.18
CA LEU A 10 -6.46 -22.51 -21.46
C LEU A 10 -5.89 -23.90 -21.79
N ILE A 11 -6.10 -24.86 -20.90
CA ILE A 11 -5.71 -26.25 -21.10
C ILE A 11 -6.94 -26.99 -21.65
N VAL A 12 -6.83 -27.38 -22.92
CA VAL A 12 -7.80 -28.28 -23.55
C VAL A 12 -7.32 -29.70 -23.35
N SER A 13 -8.16 -30.57 -22.80
CA SER A 13 -7.81 -31.98 -22.60
C SER A 13 -8.98 -32.90 -22.91
N GLY A 14 -8.68 -34.11 -23.33
CA GLY A 14 -9.68 -35.14 -23.61
C GLY A 14 -9.04 -36.48 -23.93
N THR A 15 -9.81 -37.38 -24.54
CA THR A 15 -9.36 -38.69 -25.01
C THR A 15 -9.69 -38.88 -26.49
N ALA A 16 -8.87 -39.65 -27.19
CA ALA A 16 -9.10 -40.07 -28.56
C ALA A 16 -8.63 -41.52 -28.76
N PRO A 17 -9.15 -42.24 -29.77
CA PRO A 17 -8.63 -43.54 -30.13
C PRO A 17 -7.11 -43.51 -30.36
N GLN A 18 -6.44 -44.58 -29.95
CA GLN A 18 -4.99 -44.67 -29.99
C GLN A 18 -4.43 -44.43 -31.40
N GLY A 19 -3.31 -43.70 -31.47
CA GLY A 19 -2.55 -43.52 -32.70
C GLY A 19 -3.05 -42.38 -33.60
N LEU A 20 -4.17 -41.75 -33.25
CA LEU A 20 -4.69 -40.58 -33.97
C LEU A 20 -4.03 -39.28 -33.49
N GLU A 21 -3.94 -38.33 -34.42
CA GLU A 21 -3.61 -36.94 -34.15
C GLU A 21 -4.87 -36.16 -33.79
N VAL A 22 -4.82 -35.29 -32.78
CA VAL A 22 -5.99 -34.50 -32.36
C VAL A 22 -5.76 -33.03 -32.71
N LEU A 23 -6.50 -32.54 -33.68
CA LEU A 23 -6.53 -31.14 -34.08
C LEU A 23 -7.57 -30.40 -33.26
N VAL A 24 -7.18 -29.34 -32.57
CA VAL A 24 -8.07 -28.55 -31.72
C VAL A 24 -8.43 -27.25 -32.42
N TYR A 25 -9.70 -26.88 -32.37
CA TYR A 25 -10.26 -25.66 -32.92
C TYR A 25 -10.93 -24.85 -31.82
N LEU A 26 -10.73 -23.55 -31.85
CA LEU A 26 -11.37 -22.55 -30.99
C LEU A 26 -12.11 -21.57 -31.90
N ASP A 27 -13.40 -21.37 -31.64
CA ASP A 27 -14.29 -20.51 -32.45
C ASP A 27 -14.26 -20.83 -33.95
N GLY A 28 -14.10 -22.12 -34.27
CA GLY A 28 -13.96 -22.61 -35.65
C GLY A 28 -12.57 -22.40 -36.27
N GLN A 29 -11.63 -21.74 -35.59
CA GLN A 29 -10.26 -21.57 -36.03
C GLN A 29 -9.35 -22.65 -35.46
N TYR A 30 -8.50 -23.25 -36.29
CA TYR A 30 -7.50 -24.21 -35.83
C TYR A 30 -6.46 -23.53 -34.92
N ILE A 31 -6.26 -24.07 -33.71
CA ILE A 31 -5.34 -23.52 -32.72
C ILE A 31 -4.13 -24.41 -32.42
N GLY A 32 -4.15 -25.68 -32.84
CA GLY A 32 -2.97 -26.53 -32.72
C GLY A 32 -3.25 -28.02 -32.65
N LEU A 33 -2.16 -28.79 -32.71
CA LEU A 33 -2.15 -30.23 -32.55
C LEU A 33 -1.92 -30.55 -31.06
N ALA A 34 -2.83 -31.30 -30.45
CA ALA A 34 -2.70 -31.69 -29.05
C ALA A 34 -1.59 -32.74 -28.88
N LYS A 35 -0.88 -32.68 -27.74
CA LYS A 35 0.07 -33.70 -27.33
C LYS A 35 -0.71 -34.89 -26.80
N SER A 36 -0.41 -36.09 -27.30
CA SER A 36 -1.05 -37.33 -26.87
C SER A 36 -0.11 -38.15 -25.98
N ASP A 37 -0.62 -38.58 -24.83
CA ASP A 37 0.01 -39.50 -23.91
C ASP A 37 -0.77 -40.83 -23.93
N LYS A 38 -0.08 -41.94 -24.18
CA LYS A 38 -0.70 -43.27 -24.17
C LYS A 38 -1.23 -43.58 -22.77
N GLN A 39 -2.50 -43.98 -22.69
CA GLN A 39 -3.13 -44.31 -21.40
C GLN A 39 -3.49 -45.79 -21.30
N ASP A 40 -4.17 -46.35 -22.31
CA ASP A 40 -4.58 -47.76 -22.36
C ASP A 40 -4.38 -48.32 -23.77
N LYS A 41 -4.76 -49.59 -24.01
CA LYS A 41 -4.63 -50.26 -25.31
C LYS A 41 -5.37 -49.54 -26.45
N ASP A 42 -6.51 -48.90 -26.15
CA ASP A 42 -7.41 -48.36 -27.19
C ASP A 42 -7.54 -46.83 -27.19
N LEU A 43 -7.10 -46.16 -26.11
CA LEU A 43 -7.29 -44.71 -25.92
C LEU A 43 -5.99 -44.00 -25.52
N ASP A 44 -5.75 -42.86 -26.17
CA ASP A 44 -4.73 -41.89 -25.80
C ASP A 44 -5.40 -40.68 -25.13
N LYS A 45 -4.80 -40.18 -24.04
CA LYS A 45 -5.17 -38.88 -23.45
C LYS A 45 -4.47 -37.79 -24.25
N PHE A 46 -5.17 -36.72 -24.58
CA PHE A 46 -4.55 -35.56 -25.23
C PHE A 46 -4.64 -34.30 -24.37
N SER A 47 -3.66 -33.41 -24.54
CA SER A 47 -3.68 -32.06 -23.98
C SER A 47 -3.09 -31.03 -24.95
N LEU A 48 -3.70 -29.85 -24.99
CA LEU A 48 -3.20 -28.66 -25.69
C LEU A 48 -3.25 -27.48 -24.73
N GLN A 49 -2.11 -26.84 -24.54
CA GLN A 49 -2.03 -25.58 -23.81
C GLN A 49 -2.13 -24.42 -24.82
N TYR A 50 -3.26 -23.71 -24.81
CA TYR A 50 -3.45 -22.52 -25.62
C TYR A 50 -2.97 -21.28 -24.85
N SER A 51 -2.04 -20.55 -25.47
CA SER A 51 -1.44 -19.32 -24.90
C SER A 51 -1.88 -18.04 -25.64
N GLY A 52 -2.86 -18.15 -26.53
CA GLY A 52 -3.46 -16.99 -27.17
C GLY A 52 -4.43 -16.28 -26.23
N ASN A 53 -4.73 -15.03 -26.53
CA ASN A 53 -5.61 -14.20 -25.73
C ASN A 53 -7.07 -14.43 -26.12
N LEU A 54 -7.95 -14.58 -25.13
CA LEU A 54 -9.38 -14.73 -25.33
C LEU A 54 -10.08 -13.44 -24.92
N ALA A 55 -10.79 -12.82 -25.86
CA ALA A 55 -11.58 -11.63 -25.58
C ALA A 55 -12.80 -11.99 -24.70
N ALA A 56 -13.40 -10.99 -24.05
CA ALA A 56 -14.68 -11.22 -23.39
C ALA A 56 -15.77 -11.66 -24.39
N GLY A 57 -16.49 -12.72 -24.08
CA GLY A 57 -17.51 -13.26 -24.97
C GLY A 57 -17.72 -14.76 -24.84
N ARG A 58 -18.56 -15.29 -25.74
CA ARG A 58 -18.80 -16.73 -25.87
C ARG A 58 -17.76 -17.33 -26.80
N HIS A 59 -17.15 -18.41 -26.36
CA HIS A 59 -16.21 -19.21 -27.13
C HIS A 59 -16.69 -20.66 -27.25
N SER A 60 -16.26 -21.35 -28.30
CA SER A 60 -16.48 -22.78 -28.47
C SER A 60 -15.19 -23.52 -28.82
N LEU A 61 -15.01 -24.69 -28.22
CA LEU A 61 -13.94 -25.63 -28.55
C LEU A 61 -14.51 -26.86 -29.24
N MET A 62 -13.81 -27.35 -30.25
CA MET A 62 -14.05 -28.66 -30.84
C MET A 62 -12.72 -29.33 -31.18
N ALA A 63 -12.75 -30.65 -31.30
CA ALA A 63 -11.61 -31.46 -31.70
C ALA A 63 -11.96 -32.32 -32.92
N VAL A 64 -10.97 -32.51 -33.80
CA VAL A 64 -11.06 -33.42 -34.95
C VAL A 64 -9.88 -34.38 -34.86
N ALA A 65 -10.16 -35.67 -34.94
CA ALA A 65 -9.11 -36.68 -35.01
C ALA A 65 -8.66 -36.86 -36.47
N ARG A 66 -7.36 -37.04 -36.66
CA ARG A 66 -6.73 -37.31 -37.95
C ARG A 66 -5.92 -38.59 -37.86
N ASP A 67 -6.13 -39.49 -38.81
CA ASP A 67 -5.24 -40.64 -38.95
C ASP A 67 -3.87 -40.20 -39.51
N LYS A 68 -2.78 -40.64 -38.87
CA LYS A 68 -1.42 -40.21 -39.20
C LYS A 68 -0.95 -40.66 -40.59
N THR A 69 -1.50 -41.76 -41.10
CA THR A 69 -1.03 -42.41 -42.33
C THR A 69 -1.87 -42.01 -43.52
N SER A 70 -3.19 -42.11 -43.38
CA SER A 70 -4.17 -41.82 -44.43
C SER A 70 -4.59 -40.35 -44.48
N LEU A 71 -4.31 -39.57 -43.43
CA LEU A 71 -4.71 -38.17 -43.27
C LEU A 71 -6.23 -37.94 -43.26
N VAL A 72 -7.02 -39.01 -43.16
CA VAL A 72 -8.48 -38.94 -43.06
C VAL A 72 -8.88 -38.30 -41.73
N LEU A 73 -9.85 -37.38 -41.80
CA LEU A 73 -10.40 -36.67 -40.65
C LEU A 73 -11.68 -37.34 -40.15
N SER A 74 -11.86 -37.37 -38.83
CA SER A 74 -13.14 -37.70 -38.22
C SER A 74 -14.15 -36.56 -38.42
N PRO A 75 -15.44 -36.80 -38.18
CA PRO A 75 -16.37 -35.72 -37.85
C PRO A 75 -15.87 -34.90 -36.64
N PRO A 76 -16.20 -33.61 -36.54
CA PRO A 76 -15.90 -32.82 -35.35
C PRO A 76 -16.58 -33.38 -34.11
N SER A 77 -15.93 -33.23 -32.94
CA SER A 77 -16.53 -33.52 -31.65
C SER A 77 -17.74 -32.61 -31.36
N ALA A 78 -18.49 -32.94 -30.31
CA ALA A 78 -19.42 -31.98 -29.73
C ALA A 78 -18.68 -30.71 -29.30
N GLU A 79 -19.33 -29.56 -29.46
CA GLU A 79 -18.77 -28.27 -29.05
C GLU A 79 -18.80 -28.12 -27.53
N VAL A 80 -17.65 -27.79 -26.94
CA VAL A 80 -17.57 -27.32 -25.55
C VAL A 80 -17.65 -25.81 -25.55
N LYS A 81 -18.76 -25.27 -25.05
CA LYS A 81 -19.02 -23.82 -25.01
C LYS A 81 -18.65 -23.25 -23.65
N PHE A 82 -17.96 -22.13 -23.65
CA PHE A 82 -17.60 -21.41 -22.44
C PHE A 82 -17.67 -19.89 -22.67
N ASN A 83 -17.74 -19.12 -21.59
CA ASN A 83 -17.78 -17.67 -21.67
C ASN A 83 -16.60 -17.07 -20.89
N ILE A 84 -15.94 -16.09 -21.50
CA ILE A 84 -15.01 -15.21 -20.82
C ILE A 84 -15.78 -13.96 -20.39
N GLY A 85 -15.75 -13.67 -19.09
CA GLY A 85 -16.40 -12.49 -18.53
C GLY A 85 -15.66 -11.20 -18.92
N PRO A 86 -16.34 -10.04 -18.94
CA PRO A 86 -15.66 -8.76 -19.12
C PRO A 86 -14.74 -8.48 -17.93
N VAL A 87 -13.73 -7.62 -18.14
CA VAL A 87 -12.86 -7.13 -17.07
C VAL A 87 -13.72 -6.49 -15.96
N PRO A 88 -13.63 -6.94 -14.69
CA PRO A 88 -14.36 -6.34 -13.59
C PRO A 88 -13.92 -4.88 -13.30
N ALA A 89 -14.86 -4.04 -12.84
CA ALA A 89 -14.54 -2.70 -12.39
C ALA A 89 -13.70 -2.74 -11.09
N PRO A 90 -12.73 -1.83 -10.89
CA PRO A 90 -12.00 -1.74 -9.62
C PRO A 90 -12.92 -1.39 -8.44
N THR A 91 -12.56 -1.89 -7.25
CA THR A 91 -13.21 -1.52 -5.98
C THR A 91 -12.36 -0.49 -5.27
N LEU A 92 -12.95 0.67 -4.95
CA LEU A 92 -12.25 1.75 -4.25
C LEU A 92 -12.37 1.57 -2.73
N ILE A 93 -11.24 1.61 -2.02
CA ILE A 93 -11.16 1.46 -0.55
C ILE A 93 -10.87 2.81 0.12
N ALA A 94 -9.97 3.60 -0.46
CA ALA A 94 -9.63 4.93 0.02
C ALA A 94 -9.35 5.89 -1.15
N PRO A 95 -9.72 7.18 -1.06
CA PRO A 95 -10.56 7.78 -0.01
C PRO A 95 -11.96 7.16 0.07
N ARG A 96 -12.63 7.27 1.21
CA ARG A 96 -14.04 6.84 1.33
C ARG A 96 -14.96 7.93 0.78
N ASP A 97 -16.18 7.56 0.40
CA ASP A 97 -17.15 8.56 -0.01
C ASP A 97 -17.45 9.56 1.11
N SER A 98 -17.59 10.83 0.75
CA SER A 98 -17.75 11.98 1.63
C SER A 98 -16.64 12.18 2.68
N SER A 99 -15.45 11.60 2.47
CA SER A 99 -14.33 11.71 3.41
C SER A 99 -13.49 12.98 3.22
N TYR A 100 -12.73 13.34 4.27
CA TYR A 100 -11.80 14.45 4.27
C TYR A 100 -10.36 13.93 4.23
N VAL A 101 -9.58 14.39 3.25
CA VAL A 101 -8.18 13.99 3.09
C VAL A 101 -7.24 15.15 3.39
N GLY A 102 -6.14 14.82 4.07
CA GLY A 102 -5.12 15.78 4.48
C GLY A 102 -4.03 15.88 3.43
N GLY A 103 -4.04 16.97 2.68
CA GLY A 103 -2.99 17.29 1.71
C GLY A 103 -3.36 16.98 0.26
N PRO A 104 -2.60 17.56 -0.69
CA PRO A 104 -3.00 17.66 -2.09
C PRO A 104 -2.80 16.38 -2.90
N LYS A 105 -2.18 15.33 -2.34
CA LYS A 105 -1.90 14.07 -3.03
C LYS A 105 -2.38 12.90 -2.19
N PRO A 106 -3.71 12.71 -2.06
CA PRO A 106 -4.27 11.64 -1.27
C PRO A 106 -3.80 10.28 -1.79
N LYS A 107 -3.60 9.33 -0.88
CA LYS A 107 -3.31 7.95 -1.26
C LYS A 107 -4.63 7.30 -1.69
N ILE A 108 -4.70 6.85 -2.93
CA ILE A 108 -5.82 6.10 -3.46
C ILE A 108 -5.51 4.61 -3.32
N LEU A 109 -6.41 3.87 -2.69
CA LEU A 109 -6.27 2.45 -2.41
C LEU A 109 -7.48 1.70 -2.94
N GLY A 110 -7.28 0.48 -3.39
CA GLY A 110 -8.38 -0.38 -3.80
C GLY A 110 -7.95 -1.77 -4.21
N LEU A 111 -8.91 -2.49 -4.78
CA LEU A 111 -8.75 -3.83 -5.34
C LEU A 111 -9.08 -3.80 -6.83
N THR A 112 -8.38 -4.62 -7.60
CA THR A 112 -8.65 -4.85 -9.02
C THR A 112 -8.40 -6.32 -9.34
N VAL A 113 -8.87 -6.77 -10.50
CA VAL A 113 -8.51 -8.09 -11.02
C VAL A 113 -6.99 -8.20 -11.18
N SER A 114 -6.41 -9.36 -10.88
CA SER A 114 -4.98 -9.62 -11.08
C SER A 114 -4.57 -9.38 -12.54
N ASN A 115 -3.31 -9.05 -12.77
CA ASN A 115 -2.74 -8.77 -14.09
C ASN A 115 -3.40 -7.58 -14.82
N SER A 116 -3.90 -6.60 -14.07
CA SER A 116 -4.45 -5.35 -14.61
C SER A 116 -3.70 -4.11 -14.13
N PHE A 117 -3.80 -3.03 -14.90
CA PHE A 117 -3.52 -1.68 -14.43
C PHE A 117 -4.82 -1.00 -14.03
N VAL A 118 -4.76 -0.06 -13.09
CA VAL A 118 -5.90 0.78 -12.73
C VAL A 118 -5.67 2.18 -13.24
N ARG A 119 -6.51 2.61 -14.19
CA ARG A 119 -6.61 3.99 -14.64
C ARG A 119 -7.42 4.79 -13.63
N VAL A 120 -6.91 5.96 -13.27
CA VAL A 120 -7.44 6.84 -12.24
C VAL A 120 -7.92 8.12 -12.90
N TYR A 121 -9.17 8.49 -12.63
CA TYR A 121 -9.77 9.72 -13.09
C TYR A 121 -10.21 10.54 -11.88
N ILE A 122 -9.86 11.83 -11.89
CA ILE A 122 -10.21 12.78 -10.85
C ILE A 122 -10.83 14.00 -11.53
N ASP A 123 -12.01 14.42 -11.10
CA ASP A 123 -12.77 15.55 -11.66
C ASP A 123 -13.03 15.42 -13.16
N GLY A 124 -13.32 14.19 -13.62
CA GLY A 124 -13.51 13.91 -15.05
C GLY A 124 -12.23 13.79 -15.88
N VAL A 125 -11.06 14.09 -15.31
CA VAL A 125 -9.78 14.11 -16.03
C VAL A 125 -8.95 12.88 -15.71
N TYR A 126 -8.33 12.29 -16.73
CA TYR A 126 -7.37 11.19 -16.54
C TYR A 126 -6.15 11.69 -15.75
N ASN A 127 -5.97 11.16 -14.53
CA ASN A 127 -4.86 11.51 -13.66
C ASN A 127 -3.66 10.57 -13.88
N GLY A 128 -3.88 9.35 -14.31
CA GLY A 128 -2.79 8.41 -14.57
C GLY A 128 -3.21 6.98 -14.31
N GLN A 129 -2.22 6.11 -14.18
CA GLN A 129 -2.46 4.70 -13.92
C GLN A 129 -1.44 4.10 -12.96
N THR A 130 -1.82 3.00 -12.33
CA THR A 130 -0.88 2.18 -11.55
C THR A 130 0.10 1.46 -12.47
N LYS A 131 1.13 0.84 -11.88
CA LYS A 131 1.82 -0.28 -12.54
C LYS A 131 0.86 -1.47 -12.62
N MET A 132 1.24 -2.49 -13.41
CA MET A 132 0.50 -3.73 -13.44
C MET A 132 0.55 -4.36 -12.05
N VAL A 133 -0.61 -4.68 -11.50
CA VAL A 133 -0.72 -5.33 -10.20
C VAL A 133 -1.20 -6.77 -10.40
N SER A 134 -0.65 -7.68 -9.61
CA SER A 134 -1.00 -9.10 -9.67
C SER A 134 -0.97 -9.73 -8.28
N HIS A 135 -1.77 -10.77 -8.13
CA HIS A 135 -1.85 -11.59 -6.93
C HIS A 135 -2.38 -12.99 -7.30
N ASN A 136 -1.91 -14.01 -6.61
CA ASN A 136 -2.25 -15.42 -6.88
C ASN A 136 -3.72 -15.76 -6.62
N SER A 137 -4.43 -14.98 -5.80
CA SER A 137 -5.87 -15.15 -5.57
C SER A 137 -6.76 -14.65 -6.71
N GLY A 138 -6.18 -14.12 -7.79
CA GLY A 138 -6.93 -13.48 -8.89
C GLY A 138 -7.41 -12.05 -8.59
N THR A 139 -7.24 -11.55 -7.36
CA THR A 139 -7.55 -10.16 -6.99
C THR A 139 -6.34 -9.49 -6.36
N ALA A 140 -5.91 -8.36 -6.93
CA ALA A 140 -4.72 -7.64 -6.49
C ALA A 140 -5.09 -6.32 -5.78
N ASN A 141 -4.35 -6.02 -4.71
CA ASN A 141 -4.37 -4.70 -4.08
C ASN A 141 -3.60 -3.70 -4.97
N PHE A 142 -4.07 -2.47 -5.04
CA PHE A 142 -3.32 -1.38 -5.66
C PHE A 142 -3.23 -0.17 -4.74
N ALA A 143 -2.17 0.61 -4.96
CA ALA A 143 -2.00 1.93 -4.37
C ALA A 143 -1.57 2.91 -5.47
N TYR A 144 -2.20 4.07 -5.48
CA TYR A 144 -1.91 5.16 -6.39
C TYR A 144 -1.78 6.47 -5.63
N LYS A 145 -0.90 7.35 -6.09
CA LYS A 145 -0.77 8.70 -5.57
C LYS A 145 -0.84 9.66 -6.75
N PRO A 146 -1.74 10.66 -6.74
CA PRO A 146 -1.83 11.64 -7.81
C PRO A 146 -0.48 12.27 -8.13
N PHE A 147 -0.16 12.37 -9.41
CA PHE A 147 1.10 12.95 -9.88
C PHE A 147 1.10 14.47 -9.75
N LEU A 148 -0.04 15.12 -9.97
CA LEU A 148 -0.28 16.54 -9.69
C LEU A 148 -0.91 16.74 -8.31
N ASN A 149 -0.69 17.93 -7.76
CA ASN A 149 -1.38 18.37 -6.56
C ASN A 149 -2.84 18.66 -6.91
N LEU A 150 -3.77 18.07 -6.15
CA LEU A 150 -5.16 18.47 -6.13
C LEU A 150 -5.30 19.78 -5.35
N GLU A 151 -6.23 20.62 -5.80
CA GLU A 151 -6.57 21.86 -5.12
C GLU A 151 -7.32 21.60 -3.80
N LEU A 152 -7.56 22.64 -3.02
CA LEU A 152 -8.43 22.53 -1.85
C LEU A 152 -9.87 22.57 -2.31
N GLY A 153 -10.69 21.60 -1.91
CA GLY A 153 -12.07 21.54 -2.36
C GLY A 153 -12.63 20.13 -2.45
N TRP A 154 -13.83 20.03 -3.00
CA TRP A 154 -14.46 18.75 -3.32
C TRP A 154 -13.94 18.23 -4.66
N HIS A 155 -13.66 16.93 -4.68
CA HIS A 155 -13.23 16.21 -5.86
C HIS A 155 -14.06 14.95 -6.02
N ASN A 156 -14.26 14.54 -7.28
CA ASN A 156 -14.81 13.22 -7.60
C ASN A 156 -13.71 12.30 -8.13
N LEU A 157 -13.81 11.01 -7.83
CA LEU A 157 -12.83 9.99 -8.19
C LEU A 157 -13.53 8.74 -8.68
N TRP A 158 -13.09 8.23 -9.82
CA TRP A 158 -13.46 6.91 -10.31
C TRP A 158 -12.29 6.25 -11.03
N LEU A 159 -12.43 4.93 -11.21
CA LEU A 159 -11.37 4.06 -11.67
C LEU A 159 -11.85 3.19 -12.84
N VAL A 160 -10.92 2.76 -13.67
CA VAL A 160 -11.15 1.77 -14.74
C VAL A 160 -10.00 0.77 -14.70
N ALA A 161 -10.31 -0.53 -14.71
CA ALA A 161 -9.30 -1.58 -14.85
C ALA A 161 -9.00 -1.78 -16.34
N GLU A 162 -7.74 -2.02 -16.67
CA GLU A 162 -7.30 -2.43 -18.00
C GLU A 162 -6.42 -3.66 -17.89
N ASN A 163 -6.78 -4.75 -18.56
CA ASN A 163 -5.98 -5.97 -18.58
C ASN A 163 -4.78 -5.84 -19.55
N LYS A 164 -3.95 -6.88 -19.62
CA LYS A 164 -2.79 -6.94 -20.54
C LYS A 164 -3.18 -6.81 -22.02
N LEU A 165 -4.44 -7.12 -22.36
CA LEU A 165 -4.98 -7.07 -23.71
C LEU A 165 -5.47 -5.68 -24.12
N GLY A 166 -5.47 -4.73 -23.19
CA GLY A 166 -6.04 -3.40 -23.40
C GLY A 166 -7.56 -3.35 -23.26
N GLU A 167 -8.22 -4.44 -22.87
CA GLU A 167 -9.65 -4.44 -22.58
C GLU A 167 -9.91 -3.68 -21.28
N LYS A 168 -10.91 -2.80 -21.33
CA LYS A 168 -11.28 -1.93 -20.21
C LYS A 168 -12.55 -2.41 -19.53
N SER A 169 -12.58 -2.28 -18.22
CA SER A 169 -13.80 -2.48 -17.46
C SER A 169 -14.75 -1.28 -17.54
N LYS A 170 -15.96 -1.45 -16.98
CA LYS A 170 -16.84 -0.33 -16.65
C LYS A 170 -16.17 0.56 -15.58
N THR A 171 -16.63 1.80 -15.45
CA THR A 171 -16.19 2.68 -14.37
C THR A 171 -16.57 2.11 -13.01
N SER A 172 -15.69 2.26 -12.02
CA SER A 172 -16.01 1.99 -10.62
C SER A 172 -17.14 2.90 -10.12
N ALA A 173 -17.65 2.62 -8.92
CA ALA A 173 -18.44 3.61 -8.18
C ALA A 173 -17.65 4.92 -8.06
N VAL A 174 -18.36 6.05 -8.22
CA VAL A 174 -17.80 7.38 -8.02
C VAL A 174 -17.71 7.65 -6.53
N VAL A 175 -16.55 8.14 -6.09
CA VAL A 175 -16.31 8.56 -4.71
C VAL A 175 -16.05 10.05 -4.70
N ASN A 176 -16.79 10.76 -3.85
CA ASN A 176 -16.59 12.18 -3.60
C ASN A 176 -15.77 12.34 -2.33
N PHE A 177 -14.76 13.19 -2.35
CA PHE A 177 -13.93 13.46 -1.18
C PHE A 177 -13.47 14.92 -1.18
N LYS A 178 -13.16 15.44 0.00
CA LYS A 178 -12.71 16.81 0.16
C LYS A 178 -11.24 16.88 0.51
N VAL A 179 -10.46 17.57 -0.31
CA VAL A 179 -9.06 17.91 -0.03
C VAL A 179 -9.03 19.15 0.86
N GLU A 180 -8.41 19.01 2.02
CA GLU A 180 -8.16 20.12 2.94
C GLU A 180 -6.66 20.22 3.27
N ARG A 181 -6.27 21.34 3.88
CA ARG A 181 -4.95 21.44 4.50
C ARG A 181 -4.80 20.33 5.56
N PRO A 182 -3.64 19.66 5.62
CA PRO A 182 -3.40 18.59 6.57
C PRO A 182 -3.57 19.09 7.99
N MET A 183 -3.85 18.16 8.91
CA MET A 183 -3.82 18.47 10.32
C MET A 183 -2.42 18.94 10.74
N PRO A 184 -2.27 19.89 11.68
CA PRO A 184 -0.97 20.21 12.25
C PRO A 184 -0.33 18.96 12.87
N ALA A 185 0.94 18.71 12.54
CA ALA A 185 1.71 17.63 13.16
C ALA A 185 2.00 17.95 14.63
N ALA A 186 2.18 16.92 15.45
CA ALA A 186 2.68 17.10 16.80
C ALA A 186 4.13 17.59 16.78
N THR A 187 4.53 18.32 17.82
CA THR A 187 5.93 18.70 18.06
C THR A 187 6.47 17.82 19.18
N LEU A 188 7.49 17.02 18.89
CA LEU A 188 8.15 16.16 19.86
C LEU A 188 9.31 16.90 20.55
N PHE A 189 9.48 16.64 21.84
CA PHE A 189 10.64 17.06 22.61
C PHE A 189 11.53 15.86 22.94
N ARG A 190 12.70 16.11 23.56
CA ARG A 190 13.60 15.04 24.01
C ARG A 190 12.87 14.13 25.01
N PRO A 191 12.98 12.80 24.88
CA PRO A 191 12.37 11.89 25.85
C PRO A 191 12.90 12.13 27.26
N VAL A 192 12.01 11.96 28.25
CA VAL A 192 12.29 12.24 29.66
C VAL A 192 12.39 10.94 30.43
N VAL A 193 13.45 10.82 31.24
CA VAL A 193 13.60 9.77 32.27
C VAL A 193 13.53 10.46 33.64
N ASN A 194 12.63 9.99 34.49
CA ASN A 194 12.40 10.46 35.85
C ASN A 194 12.03 9.29 36.78
N ASN A 195 11.68 9.57 38.04
CA ASN A 195 11.28 8.57 39.04
C ASN A 195 10.11 7.65 38.66
N LYS A 196 9.34 7.95 37.59
CA LYS A 196 8.23 7.12 37.07
C LYS A 196 8.63 6.26 35.87
N THR A 197 9.89 6.32 35.42
CA THR A 197 10.40 5.68 34.21
C THR A 197 11.81 5.15 34.40
N VAL A 198 12.30 4.40 33.41
CA VAL A 198 13.68 3.92 33.34
C VAL A 198 14.25 4.27 31.97
N ALA A 199 15.57 4.20 31.81
CA ALA A 199 16.24 4.53 30.55
C ALA A 199 15.72 3.73 29.35
N SER A 200 15.34 2.46 29.55
CA SER A 200 14.73 1.61 28.52
C SER A 200 13.25 1.88 28.26
N ARG A 201 12.59 2.71 29.07
CA ARG A 201 11.17 3.09 28.95
C ARG A 201 10.96 4.57 29.28
N PRO A 202 11.56 5.50 28.52
CA PRO A 202 11.39 6.92 28.77
C PRO A 202 9.96 7.37 28.41
N PHE A 203 9.57 8.53 28.91
CA PHE A 203 8.40 9.23 28.38
C PHE A 203 8.74 9.91 27.06
N ILE A 204 7.99 9.58 26.01
CA ILE A 204 7.94 10.34 24.76
C ILE A 204 7.00 11.52 25.00
N VAL A 205 7.54 12.72 24.98
CA VAL A 205 6.81 13.95 25.32
C VAL A 205 6.72 14.89 24.13
N GLY A 206 5.68 15.70 24.10
CA GLY A 206 5.47 16.67 23.03
C GLY A 206 4.25 17.55 23.25
N LEU A 207 3.95 18.36 22.24
CA LEU A 207 2.79 19.24 22.15
C LEU A 207 1.98 18.86 20.90
N ALA A 208 0.66 18.77 21.04
CA ALA A 208 -0.24 18.47 19.93
C ALA A 208 -1.54 19.23 20.04
N LYS A 209 -2.26 19.37 18.91
CA LYS A 209 -3.61 19.94 18.88
C LYS A 209 -4.56 19.04 19.67
N ASN A 210 -5.50 19.64 20.39
CA ASN A 210 -6.49 18.87 21.14
C ASN A 210 -7.33 17.96 20.25
N ASN A 211 -7.85 16.89 20.85
CA ASN A 211 -8.73 15.91 20.20
C ASN A 211 -8.09 15.25 18.97
N SER A 212 -6.76 15.32 18.87
CA SER A 212 -5.99 14.57 17.89
C SER A 212 -5.71 13.18 18.41
N LYS A 213 -5.94 12.16 17.57
CA LYS A 213 -5.38 10.83 17.81
C LYS A 213 -3.93 10.83 17.33
N ILE A 214 -2.99 10.62 18.25
CA ILE A 214 -1.56 10.55 17.97
C ILE A 214 -1.15 9.07 17.86
N LYS A 215 -0.51 8.71 16.75
CA LYS A 215 0.20 7.44 16.58
C LYS A 215 1.69 7.68 16.78
N VAL A 216 2.32 6.89 17.64
CA VAL A 216 3.74 6.98 17.97
C VAL A 216 4.49 5.87 17.27
N PHE A 217 5.57 6.23 16.57
CA PHE A 217 6.45 5.31 15.89
C PHE A 217 7.85 5.37 16.50
N VAL A 218 8.39 4.22 16.84
CA VAL A 218 9.78 4.05 17.29
C VAL A 218 10.45 3.09 16.33
N ASP A 219 11.58 3.50 15.76
CA ASP A 219 12.34 2.72 14.76
C ASP A 219 11.46 2.19 13.62
N GLN A 220 10.57 3.06 13.13
CA GLN A 220 9.62 2.77 12.05
C GLN A 220 8.50 1.79 12.40
N LYS A 221 8.47 1.24 13.61
CA LYS A 221 7.38 0.39 14.11
C LYS A 221 6.39 1.19 14.95
N MET A 222 5.09 0.93 14.80
CA MET A 222 4.06 1.54 15.64
C MET A 222 4.23 1.06 17.08
N ALA A 223 4.54 2.00 17.98
CA ALA A 223 4.71 1.73 19.41
C ALA A 223 3.39 1.84 20.18
N GLY A 224 2.42 2.61 19.66
CA GLY A 224 1.07 2.73 20.19
C GLY A 224 0.36 4.00 19.73
N GLU A 225 -0.85 4.20 20.22
CA GLU A 225 -1.65 5.39 19.94
C GLU A 225 -2.38 5.89 21.19
N PHE A 226 -2.66 7.20 21.23
CA PHE A 226 -3.44 7.83 22.30
C PHE A 226 -4.14 9.09 21.77
N THR A 227 -5.14 9.57 22.50
CA THR A 227 -5.84 10.83 22.17
C THR A 227 -5.37 11.95 23.09
N VAL A 228 -5.08 13.12 22.51
CA VAL A 228 -4.68 14.30 23.27
C VAL A 228 -5.92 14.93 23.92
N ILE A 229 -5.93 14.97 25.25
CA ILE A 229 -7.06 15.47 26.05
C ILE A 229 -7.17 16.99 25.94
N ASN A 230 -8.40 17.49 25.97
CA ASN A 230 -8.76 18.87 25.73
C ASN A 230 -8.18 19.81 26.82
N HIS A 231 -7.30 20.74 26.41
CA HIS A 231 -6.82 21.86 27.21
C HIS A 231 -7.40 23.19 26.69
N LYS A 232 -7.62 24.20 27.54
CA LYS A 232 -8.32 25.44 27.16
C LYS A 232 -7.65 26.23 26.02
N SER A 233 -6.34 26.04 25.78
CA SER A 233 -5.59 26.72 24.71
C SER A 233 -5.77 26.12 23.31
N GLY A 234 -6.48 25.00 23.16
CA GLY A 234 -6.62 24.28 21.88
C GLY A 234 -5.45 23.34 21.53
N THR A 235 -4.40 23.35 22.35
CA THR A 235 -3.25 22.42 22.28
C THR A 235 -2.91 21.92 23.68
N ALA A 236 -2.40 20.69 23.80
CA ALA A 236 -2.00 20.13 25.08
C ALA A 236 -0.66 19.39 24.98
N ASN A 237 0.13 19.49 26.04
CA ASN A 237 1.31 18.66 26.22
C ASN A 237 0.87 17.21 26.47
N PHE A 238 1.65 16.26 25.96
CA PHE A 238 1.44 14.84 26.21
C PHE A 238 2.71 14.18 26.72
N ALA A 239 2.52 13.07 27.44
CA ALA A 239 3.57 12.16 27.84
C ALA A 239 3.12 10.73 27.59
N TYR A 240 3.74 10.07 26.61
CA TYR A 240 3.46 8.71 26.23
C TYR A 240 4.53 7.77 26.76
N LYS A 241 4.13 6.70 27.45
CA LYS A 241 5.02 5.63 27.91
C LYS A 241 4.76 4.38 27.10
N ALA A 242 5.76 3.93 26.33
CA ALA A 242 5.61 2.70 25.57
C ALA A 242 5.38 1.48 26.49
N PRO A 243 4.49 0.54 26.11
CA PRO A 243 4.21 -0.65 26.90
C PRO A 243 5.44 -1.57 26.96
N ALA A 244 6.14 -1.74 25.84
CA ALA A 244 7.38 -2.51 25.77
C ALA A 244 8.61 -1.65 26.09
N GLY A 245 9.65 -2.30 26.64
CA GLY A 245 10.97 -1.72 26.80
C GLY A 245 11.72 -1.64 25.46
N LEU A 246 12.51 -0.59 25.31
CA LEU A 246 13.42 -0.41 24.19
C LEU A 246 14.75 -1.10 24.49
N THR A 247 15.39 -1.61 23.44
CA THR A 247 16.70 -2.25 23.52
C THR A 247 17.81 -1.22 23.79
N LYS A 248 19.03 -1.68 24.07
CA LYS A 248 20.19 -0.79 24.15
C LYS A 248 20.52 -0.26 22.77
N GLY A 249 20.82 1.02 22.66
CA GLY A 249 21.27 1.64 21.41
C GLY A 249 20.52 2.92 21.09
N GLN A 250 20.66 3.36 19.85
CA GLN A 250 20.03 4.57 19.34
C GLN A 250 18.63 4.24 18.82
N HIS A 251 17.65 5.06 19.17
CA HIS A 251 16.26 4.95 18.75
C HIS A 251 15.78 6.25 18.13
N LEU A 252 14.92 6.12 17.13
CA LEU A 252 14.29 7.22 16.40
C LEU A 252 12.79 7.26 16.67
N VAL A 253 12.28 8.38 17.15
CA VAL A 253 10.84 8.61 17.37
C VAL A 253 10.31 9.64 16.40
N TYR A 254 9.13 9.36 15.87
CA TYR A 254 8.26 10.34 15.23
C TYR A 254 6.80 9.98 15.49
N THR A 255 5.90 10.90 15.19
CA THR A 255 4.46 10.73 15.37
C THR A 255 3.67 11.17 14.14
N THR A 256 2.45 10.68 14.02
CA THR A 256 1.41 11.27 13.17
C THR A 256 0.18 11.58 14.02
N ALA A 257 -0.56 12.60 13.62
CA ALA A 257 -1.82 13.02 14.21
C ALA A 257 -2.97 12.87 13.22
N THR A 258 -4.14 12.45 13.71
CA THR A 258 -5.39 12.37 12.94
C THR A 258 -6.50 13.13 13.69
N ASP A 259 -7.28 13.95 12.99
CA ASP A 259 -8.41 14.67 13.58
C ASP A 259 -9.66 13.79 13.68
N ILE A 260 -10.72 14.31 14.32
CA ILE A 260 -11.99 13.59 14.50
C ILE A 260 -12.70 13.23 13.19
N ARG A 261 -12.36 13.91 12.08
CA ARG A 261 -12.90 13.65 10.74
C ARG A 261 -12.03 12.67 9.94
N GLY A 262 -10.98 12.12 10.54
CA GLY A 262 -10.05 11.18 9.90
C GLY A 262 -8.93 11.85 9.11
N LYS A 263 -8.79 13.18 9.16
CA LYS A 263 -7.78 13.91 8.40
C LYS A 263 -6.41 13.78 9.05
N GLU A 264 -5.45 13.23 8.33
CA GLU A 264 -4.09 13.02 8.81
C GLU A 264 -3.22 14.29 8.69
N SER A 265 -2.18 14.32 9.51
CA SER A 265 -1.06 15.27 9.45
C SER A 265 0.12 14.68 8.68
N ILE A 266 1.08 15.54 8.34
CA ILE A 266 2.44 15.07 8.01
C ILE A 266 3.10 14.46 9.25
N ILE A 267 4.19 13.71 9.06
CA ILE A 267 5.00 13.22 10.18
C ILE A 267 5.56 14.39 11.00
N SER A 268 5.67 14.22 12.32
CA SER A 268 6.29 15.19 13.22
C SER A 268 7.79 15.38 12.95
N ASN A 269 8.42 16.30 13.67
CA ASN A 269 9.87 16.30 13.82
C ASN A 269 10.35 14.94 14.36
N ARG A 270 11.57 14.56 13.94
CA ARG A 270 12.23 13.32 14.33
C ARG A 270 13.10 13.57 15.56
N VAL A 271 12.96 12.73 16.58
CA VAL A 271 13.76 12.81 17.80
C VAL A 271 14.57 11.53 17.96
N VAL A 272 15.89 11.68 18.02
CA VAL A 272 16.84 10.60 18.22
C VAL A 272 17.33 10.61 19.66
N PHE A 273 17.38 9.46 20.30
CA PHE A 273 17.90 9.31 21.66
C PHE A 273 18.57 7.95 21.84
N THR A 274 19.39 7.82 22.89
CA THR A 274 20.13 6.59 23.18
C THR A 274 19.65 5.98 24.49
N VAL A 275 19.23 4.72 24.44
CA VAL A 275 18.95 3.90 25.61
C VAL A 275 20.27 3.31 26.10
N ARG A 276 20.69 3.72 27.29
CA ARG A 276 21.87 3.18 27.98
C ARG A 276 21.45 2.07 28.94
N GLN A 277 22.35 1.12 29.16
CA GLN A 277 22.22 0.13 30.23
C GLN A 277 22.29 0.87 31.57
N PRO A 278 21.46 0.53 32.57
CA PRO A 278 21.67 1.07 33.91
C PRO A 278 23.07 0.67 34.36
N SER A 279 23.92 1.65 34.65
CA SER A 279 25.18 1.38 35.35
C SER A 279 24.80 0.87 36.74
N ILE A 280 25.17 -0.38 37.07
CA ILE A 280 25.24 -0.77 38.47
C ILE A 280 26.26 0.19 39.09
N ALA A 281 25.86 0.96 40.11
CA ALA A 281 26.80 1.77 40.85
C ALA A 281 27.91 0.86 41.39
N GLU A 282 29.16 1.17 41.08
CA GLU A 282 30.35 0.41 41.50
C GLU A 282 30.42 0.21 43.03
N SER A 283 29.69 1.03 43.80
CA SER A 283 29.52 0.89 45.24
C SER A 283 28.72 -0.34 45.68
N ALA A 284 28.09 -1.10 44.77
CA ALA A 284 27.37 -2.33 45.09
C ALA A 284 28.26 -3.59 45.08
N GLN A 285 29.52 -3.51 44.65
CA GLN A 285 30.44 -4.67 44.63
C GLN A 285 31.28 -4.84 45.90
N THR A 286 31.25 -3.91 46.87
CA THR A 286 32.16 -3.95 48.04
C THR A 286 31.54 -4.42 49.35
N ASN A 287 30.25 -4.82 49.39
CA ASN A 287 29.60 -5.22 50.65
C ASN A 287 29.09 -6.67 50.70
N ASN A 288 29.77 -7.59 50.04
CA ASN A 288 29.56 -9.03 50.24
C ASN A 288 30.73 -9.68 50.99
N GLN A 289 31.03 -9.19 52.20
CA GLN A 289 31.58 -10.02 53.27
C GLN A 289 31.01 -9.57 54.62
N GLY A 290 30.15 -10.43 55.19
CA GLY A 290 29.80 -10.39 56.61
C GLY A 290 28.49 -9.70 56.96
N ALA A 291 27.38 -10.43 56.84
CA ALA A 291 26.31 -10.48 57.86
C ALA A 291 25.22 -11.46 57.40
N VAL A 292 25.23 -12.66 57.98
CA VAL A 292 24.06 -13.54 57.99
C VAL A 292 23.04 -12.88 58.92
N ALA A 293 21.93 -12.41 58.37
CA ALA A 293 20.77 -11.99 59.16
C ALA A 293 19.49 -12.50 58.50
N THR A 294 18.78 -13.28 59.32
CA THR A 294 17.46 -13.90 59.20
C THR A 294 16.46 -13.18 58.28
N ILE A 295 15.80 -13.96 57.42
CA ILE A 295 14.65 -13.55 56.63
C ILE A 295 13.45 -13.46 57.59
N GLU A 296 12.89 -12.27 57.75
CA GLU A 296 11.49 -12.11 58.16
C GLU A 296 10.73 -11.49 56.98
N GLU A 297 9.67 -12.18 56.55
CA GLU A 297 8.88 -11.88 55.36
C GLU A 297 7.93 -10.69 55.62
N PRO A 298 7.91 -9.63 54.80
CA PRO A 298 6.82 -8.66 54.81
C PRO A 298 5.79 -8.97 53.72
N GLN A 299 4.56 -9.05 54.18
CA GLN A 299 3.29 -9.19 53.46
C GLN A 299 2.97 -8.05 52.46
N PRO A 300 2.01 -8.25 51.53
CA PRO A 300 1.81 -7.37 50.36
C PRO A 300 0.90 -6.18 50.67
N VAL A 301 1.21 -4.97 50.17
CA VAL A 301 0.23 -3.86 50.14
C VAL A 301 0.33 -3.00 48.87
N LYS A 302 -0.72 -3.16 48.04
CA LYS A 302 -1.62 -2.19 47.36
C LYS A 302 -1.07 -0.91 46.68
N SER A 303 -1.46 -0.79 45.42
CA SER A 303 -1.28 0.36 44.50
C SER A 303 -2.04 1.62 44.93
N GLU A 304 -1.42 2.80 44.76
CA GLU A 304 -2.09 4.09 44.85
C GLU A 304 -1.75 4.96 43.62
N ILE A 305 -2.78 5.61 43.05
CA ILE A 305 -2.71 6.51 41.90
C ILE A 305 -2.63 7.94 42.44
N ALA A 306 -1.55 8.66 42.15
CA ALA A 306 -1.40 10.07 42.53
C ALA A 306 -1.72 11.02 41.35
N VAL A 307 -2.81 11.78 41.51
CA VAL A 307 -3.12 13.01 40.75
C VAL A 307 -2.40 14.17 41.42
N ILE A 308 -1.76 15.06 40.66
CA ILE A 308 -1.25 16.33 41.19
C ILE A 308 -1.65 17.45 40.23
N SER A 309 -2.47 18.37 40.72
CA SER A 309 -2.56 19.76 40.26
C SER A 309 -1.86 20.64 41.31
N PRO A 310 -1.16 21.74 40.95
CA PRO A 310 -0.46 22.55 41.94
C PRO A 310 -1.23 23.82 42.30
N ALA A 311 -1.41 24.06 43.60
CA ALA A 311 -1.31 25.39 44.22
C ALA A 311 -1.31 25.27 45.76
N SER A 312 -0.42 26.04 46.39
CA SER A 312 -0.31 26.34 47.84
C SER A 312 0.19 25.22 48.76
N GLY A 313 1.43 25.36 49.21
CA GLY A 313 1.99 24.57 50.30
C GLY A 313 1.52 25.05 51.67
N LEU A 314 1.25 24.09 52.55
CA LEU A 314 1.52 24.02 54.00
C LEU A 314 0.93 22.68 54.51
N VAL A 315 1.58 22.07 55.48
CA VAL A 315 1.20 20.78 56.10
C VAL A 315 0.58 21.05 57.45
N ASP A 316 -0.58 20.46 57.76
CA ASP A 316 -1.07 20.29 59.13
C ASP A 316 -1.49 18.84 59.40
N LYS A 317 -1.09 18.36 60.58
CA LYS A 317 -1.46 17.07 61.19
C LYS A 317 -2.58 17.31 62.21
N ASN A 318 -3.72 16.63 62.10
CA ASN A 318 -4.37 15.85 63.19
C ASN A 318 -5.77 15.33 62.78
N VAL A 319 -6.05 14.01 62.92
CA VAL A 319 -6.89 13.32 63.96
C VAL A 319 -8.40 13.48 63.62
N ILE A 320 -9.24 12.43 63.43
CA ILE A 320 -9.92 11.58 64.45
C ILE A 320 -10.77 10.48 63.75
N THR A 321 -10.62 9.24 64.23
CA THR A 321 -11.54 8.08 64.45
C THR A 321 -12.77 7.79 63.58
N SER A 322 -13.00 6.50 63.25
CA SER A 322 -13.96 5.59 63.95
C SER A 322 -14.16 4.25 63.21
N ALA A 323 -14.12 3.14 63.97
CA ALA A 323 -14.54 1.77 63.59
C ALA A 323 -16.07 1.59 63.80
N PRO A 324 -16.72 0.38 63.74
CA PRO A 324 -16.32 -0.96 63.26
C PRO A 324 -17.43 -1.73 62.48
N ALA A 325 -17.18 -3.05 62.25
CA ALA A 325 -18.13 -4.17 62.04
C ALA A 325 -18.71 -4.41 60.62
N ALA A 326 -18.97 -5.62 60.13
CA ALA A 326 -18.67 -7.02 60.44
C ALA A 326 -19.21 -7.86 59.22
N PRO A 327 -18.86 -9.16 59.06
CA PRO A 327 -18.93 -9.88 57.79
C PRO A 327 -20.14 -10.83 57.67
N VAL A 328 -20.48 -11.25 56.45
CA VAL A 328 -21.38 -12.40 56.21
C VAL A 328 -20.76 -13.37 55.21
N LYS A 329 -20.69 -14.65 55.63
CA LYS A 329 -20.33 -15.85 54.86
C LYS A 329 -21.60 -16.54 54.34
N ALA A 330 -21.53 -17.18 53.17
CA ALA A 330 -22.06 -18.52 52.88
C ALA A 330 -21.38 -19.05 51.58
N LYS A 331 -20.63 -20.17 51.55
CA LYS A 331 -21.07 -21.60 51.46
C LYS A 331 -21.93 -21.85 50.19
N THR A 332 -21.72 -22.81 49.28
CA THR A 332 -21.06 -24.12 49.31
C THR A 332 -20.80 -24.60 47.85
N ALA A 333 -19.92 -25.60 47.74
CA ALA A 333 -19.45 -26.41 46.61
C ALA A 333 -20.48 -26.97 45.59
N ILE A 334 -19.97 -27.43 44.43
CA ILE A 334 -20.21 -28.74 43.75
C ILE A 334 -19.08 -28.91 42.68
N THR A 335 -18.10 -29.81 42.84
CA THR A 335 -17.98 -31.20 42.34
C THR A 335 -17.70 -31.36 40.83
N LYS A 336 -16.57 -32.03 40.53
CA LYS A 336 -16.10 -32.56 39.22
C LYS A 336 -16.58 -34.02 39.07
N PRO A 337 -16.88 -34.52 37.85
CA PRO A 337 -16.02 -35.54 37.20
C PRO A 337 -15.92 -35.33 35.66
N ALA A 338 -14.75 -35.22 35.04
CA ALA A 338 -13.90 -36.30 34.50
C ALA A 338 -14.54 -37.19 33.41
N ALA A 339 -14.15 -37.00 32.14
CA ALA A 339 -13.75 -38.07 31.21
C ALA A 339 -13.03 -37.50 29.97
N LYS A 340 -12.00 -38.25 29.54
CA LYS A 340 -11.05 -37.99 28.45
C LYS A 340 -11.66 -38.22 27.06
N THR A 341 -11.18 -37.51 26.04
CA THR A 341 -10.87 -38.10 24.72
C THR A 341 -9.80 -37.28 24.00
N ASP A 342 -8.90 -38.00 23.33
CA ASP A 342 -7.76 -37.55 22.51
C ASP A 342 -8.11 -36.51 21.44
N GLN A 343 -7.27 -35.47 21.34
CA GLN A 343 -7.02 -34.77 20.08
C GLN A 343 -5.53 -34.45 19.95
N THR A 344 -4.75 -35.46 19.58
CA THR A 344 -3.47 -35.32 18.89
C THR A 344 -3.75 -35.23 17.39
N LYS A 345 -3.79 -34.01 16.85
CA LYS A 345 -3.59 -33.58 15.44
C LYS A 345 -4.47 -32.37 15.13
N SER A 346 -4.00 -31.17 15.47
CA SER A 346 -4.34 -29.93 14.74
C SER A 346 -3.44 -28.74 15.10
N ASP A 347 -2.63 -28.83 16.15
CA ASP A 347 -1.78 -27.70 16.56
C ASP A 347 -0.33 -27.72 16.04
N ASN A 348 0.05 -28.69 15.20
CA ASN A 348 1.42 -28.83 14.67
C ASN A 348 1.63 -28.35 13.23
N GLU A 349 0.64 -27.79 12.55
CA GLU A 349 0.79 -27.23 11.19
C GLU A 349 0.79 -25.68 11.14
N LEU A 350 0.77 -25.02 12.30
CA LEU A 350 0.87 -23.55 12.40
C LEU A 350 2.22 -23.05 12.96
N LYS A 351 3.22 -23.94 13.07
CA LYS A 351 4.58 -23.59 13.53
C LYS A 351 5.69 -23.84 12.52
N GLN A 352 5.36 -24.11 11.25
CA GLN A 352 6.36 -24.39 10.21
C GLN A 352 6.29 -23.41 9.00
N ILE A 353 5.84 -22.17 9.22
CA ILE A 353 5.79 -21.10 8.19
C ILE A 353 6.43 -19.78 8.65
N ILE A 354 7.02 -19.70 9.85
CA ILE A 354 7.64 -18.45 10.37
C ILE A 354 9.13 -18.62 10.74
N ASP A 355 9.80 -19.67 10.29
CA ASP A 355 11.25 -19.78 10.46
C ASP A 355 11.86 -20.52 9.26
N GLU A 356 12.32 -19.77 8.27
CA GLU A 356 13.52 -20.08 7.47
C GLU A 356 13.79 -18.90 6.52
N GLY A 357 14.91 -18.20 6.73
CA GLY A 357 15.39 -17.19 5.80
C GLY A 357 16.18 -16.00 6.36
N VAL A 358 16.79 -16.09 7.54
CA VAL A 358 17.92 -15.22 7.92
C VAL A 358 19.09 -16.11 8.29
N VAL A 359 20.01 -16.31 7.34
CA VAL A 359 21.39 -16.69 7.65
C VAL A 359 22.29 -15.60 7.10
N THR A 360 23.06 -15.05 8.02
CA THR A 360 24.15 -14.09 7.87
C THR A 360 25.34 -14.72 7.16
N ASP A 361 25.99 -13.97 6.26
CA ASP A 361 27.40 -14.18 5.97
C ASP A 361 28.15 -12.85 5.89
N GLN A 362 29.20 -12.73 6.71
CA GLN A 362 30.21 -11.69 6.64
C GLN A 362 31.41 -12.19 5.84
N ASN A 363 31.79 -11.41 4.82
CA ASN A 363 33.12 -11.21 4.22
C ASN A 363 34.10 -12.39 4.09
N LYS A 364 34.44 -12.73 2.84
CA LYS A 364 35.84 -12.90 2.38
C LYS A 364 35.99 -12.48 0.90
N PHE A 365 37.12 -11.85 0.64
CA PHE A 365 37.55 -11.18 -0.59
C PHE A 365 37.46 -12.02 -1.88
N GLY A 366 37.02 -11.37 -2.95
CA GLY A 366 37.25 -11.77 -4.34
C GLY A 366 37.08 -10.56 -5.26
N ALA A 367 38.18 -9.92 -5.63
CA ALA A 367 38.19 -8.81 -6.57
C ALA A 367 37.77 -9.30 -7.96
N VAL A 368 36.63 -8.84 -8.48
CA VAL A 368 36.29 -8.97 -9.90
C VAL A 368 35.61 -7.68 -10.38
N ASN A 369 36.20 -7.09 -11.40
CA ASN A 369 35.83 -5.82 -12.03
C ASN A 369 34.42 -5.86 -12.65
N GLU A 370 33.48 -5.07 -12.15
CA GLU A 370 32.18 -4.81 -12.81
C GLU A 370 31.89 -3.30 -13.00
N GLU A 371 32.93 -2.47 -13.13
CA GLU A 371 32.73 -1.02 -13.28
C GLU A 371 32.42 -0.56 -14.72
N LYS A 372 32.51 -1.44 -15.73
CA LYS A 372 32.41 -1.02 -17.15
C LYS A 372 31.07 -1.24 -17.86
N GLN A 373 30.10 -1.95 -17.28
CA GLN A 373 28.82 -2.23 -17.98
C GLN A 373 27.64 -1.36 -17.55
N PHE A 374 27.70 -0.66 -16.42
CA PHE A 374 26.62 0.23 -15.97
C PHE A 374 26.73 1.66 -16.51
N LEU A 375 27.91 2.10 -16.93
CA LEU A 375 28.13 3.47 -17.44
C LEU A 375 27.60 3.67 -18.88
N GLY A 376 27.54 2.63 -19.70
CA GLY A 376 27.10 2.74 -21.11
C GLY A 376 25.58 2.95 -21.29
N LYS A 377 24.74 2.27 -20.49
CA LYS A 377 23.28 2.38 -20.59
C LYS A 377 22.75 3.71 -20.05
N ALA A 378 23.37 4.26 -19.01
CA ALA A 378 22.99 5.55 -18.45
C ALA A 378 23.32 6.71 -19.41
N GLN A 379 24.48 6.65 -20.09
CA GLN A 379 24.86 7.65 -21.10
C GLN A 379 23.97 7.59 -22.35
N LEU A 380 23.57 6.39 -22.79
CA LEU A 380 22.66 6.25 -23.93
C LEU A 380 21.27 6.82 -23.63
N ASN A 381 20.71 6.53 -22.45
CA ASN A 381 19.41 7.08 -22.04
C ASN A 381 19.45 8.61 -21.89
N LEU A 382 20.56 9.16 -21.38
CA LEU A 382 20.76 10.60 -21.29
C LEU A 382 20.89 11.26 -22.68
N ALA A 383 21.61 10.63 -23.61
CA ALA A 383 21.74 11.11 -24.98
C ALA A 383 20.39 11.12 -25.72
N ILE A 384 19.58 10.05 -25.58
CA ILE A 384 18.22 9.97 -26.14
C ILE A 384 17.33 11.07 -25.55
N PHE A 385 17.42 11.32 -24.23
CA PHE A 385 16.65 12.36 -23.57
C PHE A 385 17.02 13.78 -24.05
N ILE A 386 18.32 14.05 -24.27
CA ILE A 386 18.79 15.33 -24.81
C ILE A 386 18.31 15.51 -26.26
N LEU A 387 18.38 14.46 -27.09
CA LEU A 387 17.89 14.49 -28.47
C LEU A 387 16.39 14.77 -28.54
N PHE A 388 15.61 14.19 -27.62
CA PHE A 388 14.18 14.46 -27.50
C PHE A 388 13.90 15.94 -27.15
N ILE A 389 14.62 16.53 -26.20
CA ILE A 389 14.47 17.95 -25.86
C ILE A 389 14.81 18.85 -27.05
N LEU A 390 15.88 18.56 -27.79
CA LEU A 390 16.26 19.32 -28.98
C LEU A 390 15.19 19.25 -30.08
N ALA A 391 14.58 18.08 -30.28
CA ALA A 391 13.48 17.91 -31.22
C ALA A 391 12.24 18.75 -30.82
N VAL A 392 11.90 18.79 -29.53
CA VAL A 392 10.79 19.62 -29.02
C VAL A 392 11.09 21.10 -29.19
N ILE A 393 12.31 21.55 -28.91
CA ILE A 393 12.72 22.95 -29.12
C ILE A 393 12.66 23.33 -30.61
N ALA A 394 13.17 22.46 -31.49
CA ALA A 394 13.11 22.68 -32.94
C ALA A 394 11.66 22.75 -33.44
N TRP A 395 10.79 21.87 -32.95
CA TRP A 395 9.37 21.90 -33.26
C TRP A 395 8.69 23.19 -32.79
N MET A 396 8.98 23.63 -31.56
CA MET A 396 8.45 24.88 -31.01
C MET A 396 8.89 26.10 -31.82
N LEU A 397 10.17 26.16 -32.23
CA LEU A 397 10.68 27.23 -33.09
C LEU A 397 10.05 27.22 -34.49
N TRP A 398 9.80 26.04 -35.04
CA TRP A 398 9.12 25.90 -36.33
C TRP A 398 7.67 26.39 -36.28
N VAL A 399 6.91 25.96 -35.25
CA VAL A 399 5.53 26.42 -35.03
C VAL A 399 5.49 27.94 -34.82
N ASN A 400 6.42 28.49 -34.05
CA ASN A 400 6.47 29.93 -33.80
C ASN A 400 6.79 30.72 -35.08
N ARG A 401 7.68 30.20 -35.95
CA ARG A 401 7.93 30.78 -37.28
C ARG A 401 6.70 30.72 -38.18
N ALA A 402 5.96 29.61 -38.17
CA ALA A 402 4.74 29.46 -38.97
C ALA A 402 3.67 30.49 -38.56
N LEU A 403 3.47 30.67 -37.25
CA LEU A 403 2.53 31.67 -36.71
C LEU A 403 2.93 33.11 -37.05
N ILE A 404 4.23 33.43 -37.06
CA ILE A 404 4.70 34.77 -37.46
C ILE A 404 4.40 35.02 -38.95
N LYS A 405 4.56 34.01 -39.80
CA LYS A 405 4.30 34.13 -41.24
C LYS A 405 2.82 34.40 -41.52
N GLU A 406 1.91 33.67 -40.86
CA GLU A 406 0.47 33.89 -40.97
C GLU A 406 0.07 35.30 -40.50
N ARG A 407 0.64 35.80 -39.38
CA ARG A 407 0.38 37.18 -38.93
C ARG A 407 0.90 38.24 -39.91
N GLN A 408 2.04 38.02 -40.55
CA GLN A 408 2.56 38.97 -41.55
C GLN A 408 1.71 39.00 -42.82
N GLU A 409 1.20 37.84 -43.27
CA GLU A 409 0.30 37.75 -44.41
C GLU A 409 -1.06 38.41 -44.10
N GLN A 410 -1.60 38.22 -42.89
CA GLN A 410 -2.82 38.91 -42.43
C GLN A 410 -2.64 40.44 -42.36
N ASN A 411 -1.50 40.93 -41.83
CA ASN A 411 -1.23 42.37 -41.77
C ASN A 411 -1.08 42.99 -43.16
N LYS A 412 -0.41 42.31 -44.10
CA LYS A 412 -0.31 42.78 -45.49
C LYS A 412 -1.66 42.82 -46.21
N ALA A 413 -2.52 41.82 -45.95
CA ALA A 413 -3.87 41.81 -46.47
C ALA A 413 -4.70 42.99 -45.90
N ALA A 414 -4.58 43.26 -44.60
CA ALA A 414 -5.24 44.40 -43.97
C ALA A 414 -4.77 45.75 -44.55
N GLU A 415 -3.46 45.95 -44.74
CA GLU A 415 -2.92 47.18 -45.36
C GLU A 415 -3.35 47.37 -46.81
N SER A 416 -3.51 46.28 -47.58
CA SER A 416 -4.00 46.36 -48.97
C SER A 416 -5.47 46.78 -49.04
N LEU A 417 -6.30 46.31 -48.11
CA LEU A 417 -7.72 46.68 -48.01
C LEU A 417 -7.92 48.14 -47.59
N ASP A 418 -7.01 48.68 -46.79
CA ASP A 418 -7.07 50.07 -46.34
C ASP A 418 -6.67 51.05 -47.46
N LYS A 419 -5.63 50.71 -48.23
CA LYS A 419 -5.23 51.50 -49.43
C LYS A 419 -6.30 51.51 -50.52
N ASP A 420 -7.03 50.41 -50.67
CA ASP A 420 -8.11 50.30 -51.67
C ASP A 420 -9.35 51.11 -51.27
N LYS A 421 -9.57 51.33 -49.97
CA LYS A 421 -10.60 52.25 -49.45
C LYS A 421 -10.20 53.71 -49.64
N ASP A 422 -8.94 54.06 -49.33
CA ASP A 422 -8.43 55.43 -49.46
C ASP A 422 -8.42 55.89 -50.94
N SER A 423 -8.13 54.97 -51.87
CA SER A 423 -8.23 55.20 -53.33
C SER A 423 -9.67 55.48 -53.79
N LYS A 424 -10.64 54.72 -53.28
CA LYS A 424 -12.07 54.91 -53.60
C LYS A 424 -12.64 56.19 -53.01
N ASP A 425 -12.21 56.58 -51.81
CA ASP A 425 -12.62 57.83 -51.17
C ASP A 425 -12.00 59.06 -51.86
N GLN A 426 -10.81 58.94 -52.45
CA GLN A 426 -10.23 60.01 -53.29
C GLN A 426 -10.92 60.14 -54.66
N GLN A 427 -11.37 59.04 -55.27
CA GLN A 427 -12.16 59.09 -56.52
C GLN A 427 -13.55 59.70 -56.32
N ASN A 428 -14.19 59.49 -55.16
CA ASN A 428 -15.50 60.08 -54.85
C ASN A 428 -15.47 61.58 -54.48
N LYS A 429 -14.28 62.19 -54.35
CA LYS A 429 -14.09 63.62 -54.07
C LYS A 429 -13.82 64.47 -55.32
N LEU A 430 -13.76 63.85 -56.50
CA LEU A 430 -13.44 64.47 -57.80
C LEU A 430 -14.63 64.47 -58.79
N LEU A 431 -15.82 64.09 -58.33
CA LEU A 431 -17.13 64.25 -58.97
C LEU A 431 -17.92 65.27 -58.15
#